data_AF-A0A970LKE2-F1
#
_entry.id   AF-A0A970LKE2-F1
#
_cell.length_a   1.000
_cell.length_b   1.000
_cell.length_c   1.000
_cell.angle_alpha   90.00
_cell.angle_beta   90.00
_cell.angle_gamma   90.00
#
_symmetry.space_group_name_H-M   'P 1'
#
loop_
_entity.id
_entity.type
_entity.pdbx_description
1 polymer ?
#
loop_
_entity_poly.entity_id
_entity_poly.type
_entity_poly.pdbx_seq_one_letter_code
_entity_poly.pdbx_strand_id
1 'polypeptide(L)'
;MHLKKTSQKLNIYVQIGVLAALSILAFVYEIYGNTEVIPALQESFTILLSLAAVWFLFKEKHYFAAYAILFLLVYASGLYSFIAWFFSLNFSSSRFLFNFSWFYPFLALGAIYLLLLMISYLLNSRFHFNSQNFKLTPLIIAFSVLMFLTHNIVTFIFIAVVEFIAINYKKLASLFLMLGKSIVVPFTLLRLIVNGNIKTTTTGLWLLTFLAFYVIFLIVQEMIVIFKPQIN
;
A
#
# COMPACT_ATOMS: atom_id res chain seq x y z
N MET A 1 -12.39 -37.65 12.87
CA MET A 1 -12.47 -36.17 12.80
C MET A 1 -11.06 -35.53 12.83
N HIS A 2 -10.14 -35.94 11.95
CA HIS A 2 -8.71 -35.52 12.02
C HIS A 2 -8.09 -35.01 10.69
N LEU A 3 -8.86 -34.96 9.59
CA LEU A 3 -8.35 -34.57 8.26
C LEU A 3 -8.39 -33.05 7.96
N LYS A 4 -9.06 -32.23 8.78
CA LYS A 4 -9.21 -30.78 8.50
C LYS A 4 -7.97 -29.93 8.86
N LYS A 5 -7.15 -30.34 9.83
CA LYS A 5 -6.02 -29.53 10.32
C LYS A 5 -4.77 -29.58 9.42
N THR A 6 -4.54 -30.69 8.72
CA THR A 6 -3.39 -30.84 7.80
C THR A 6 -3.63 -30.11 6.47
N SER A 7 -4.86 -30.12 5.96
CA SER A 7 -5.28 -29.35 4.79
C SER A 7 -5.08 -27.84 4.97
N GLN A 8 -5.39 -27.29 6.15
CA GLN A 8 -5.21 -25.86 6.43
C GLN A 8 -3.75 -25.44 6.48
N LYS A 9 -2.83 -26.25 7.04
CA LYS A 9 -1.40 -25.90 7.07
C LYS A 9 -0.77 -25.93 5.69
N LEU A 10 -1.10 -26.93 4.87
CA LEU A 10 -0.61 -27.03 3.49
C LEU A 10 -1.15 -25.88 2.62
N ASN A 11 -2.39 -25.44 2.89
CA ASN A 11 -2.99 -24.26 2.26
C ASN A 11 -2.27 -22.95 2.66
N ILE A 12 -1.83 -22.78 3.91
CA ILE A 12 -1.13 -21.56 4.35
C ILE A 12 0.22 -21.38 3.62
N TYR A 13 1.01 -22.44 3.43
CA TYR A 13 2.28 -22.32 2.71
C TYR A 13 2.09 -21.97 1.23
N VAL A 14 1.04 -22.51 0.60
CA VAL A 14 0.66 -22.12 -0.76
C VAL A 14 0.20 -20.66 -0.81
N GLN A 15 -0.59 -20.20 0.17
CA GLN A 15 -0.99 -18.79 0.30
C GLN A 15 0.22 -17.86 0.47
N ILE A 16 1.25 -18.26 1.24
CA ILE A 16 2.51 -17.52 1.36
C ILE A 16 3.20 -17.40 0.00
N GLY A 17 3.36 -18.53 -0.70
CA GLY A 17 4.05 -18.56 -1.98
C GLY A 17 3.33 -17.71 -3.02
N VAL A 18 2.00 -17.77 -3.08
CA VAL A 18 1.20 -16.95 -3.97
C VAL A 18 1.28 -15.47 -3.58
N LEU A 19 1.19 -15.13 -2.29
CA LEU A 19 1.31 -13.75 -1.85
C LEU A 19 2.69 -13.15 -2.21
N ALA A 20 3.76 -13.92 -2.01
CA ALA A 20 5.11 -13.52 -2.42
C ALA A 20 5.20 -13.29 -3.93
N ALA A 21 4.63 -14.18 -4.75
CA ALA A 21 4.57 -13.99 -6.20
C ALA A 21 3.78 -12.72 -6.57
N LEU A 22 2.63 -12.48 -5.95
CA LEU A 22 1.82 -11.28 -6.17
C LEU A 22 2.55 -10.00 -5.72
N SER A 23 3.32 -10.05 -4.64
CA SER A 23 4.17 -8.93 -4.19
C SER A 23 5.30 -8.62 -5.17
N ILE A 24 5.93 -9.64 -5.75
CA ILE A 24 6.96 -9.46 -6.79
C ILE A 24 6.36 -8.87 -8.06
N LEU A 25 5.20 -9.38 -8.49
CA LEU A 25 4.48 -8.83 -9.65
C LEU A 25 4.09 -7.36 -9.44
N ALA A 26 3.64 -7.00 -8.23
CA ALA A 26 3.36 -5.62 -7.85
C ALA A 26 4.60 -4.72 -8.01
N PHE A 27 5.75 -5.18 -7.51
CA PHE A 27 7.01 -4.46 -7.61
C PHE A 27 7.47 -4.24 -9.05
N VAL A 28 7.38 -5.28 -9.89
CA VAL A 28 7.76 -5.17 -11.31
C VAL A 28 6.84 -4.22 -12.07
N TYR A 29 5.53 -4.30 -11.83
CA TYR A 29 4.54 -3.48 -12.53
C TYR A 29 4.74 -1.98 -12.28
N GLU A 30 4.96 -1.58 -11.03
CA GLU A 30 5.10 -0.16 -10.68
C GLU A 30 6.44 0.42 -11.16
N ILE A 31 7.52 -0.36 -11.20
CA ILE A 31 8.84 0.12 -11.67
C ILE A 31 8.89 0.17 -13.21
N TYR A 32 8.04 -0.59 -13.89
CA TYR A 32 8.04 -0.70 -15.33
C TYR A 32 7.73 0.65 -16.01
N GLY A 33 8.68 1.16 -16.78
CA GLY A 33 8.52 2.41 -17.55
C GLY A 33 9.18 3.64 -16.92
N ASN A 34 9.77 3.51 -15.72
CA ASN A 34 10.54 4.60 -15.13
C ASN A 34 11.96 4.68 -15.70
N THR A 35 12.27 5.81 -16.33
CA THR A 35 13.58 6.08 -16.95
C THR A 35 14.49 6.95 -16.09
N GLU A 36 13.96 7.64 -15.08
CA GLU A 36 14.71 8.50 -14.17
C GLU A 36 15.03 7.80 -12.83
N VAL A 37 16.26 7.98 -12.33
CA VAL A 37 16.76 7.31 -11.10
C VAL A 37 15.99 7.73 -9.84
N ILE A 38 15.70 9.02 -9.66
CA ILE A 38 15.07 9.53 -8.43
C ILE A 38 13.60 9.03 -8.30
N PRO A 39 12.75 9.14 -9.33
CA PRO A 39 11.41 8.54 -9.32
C PRO A 39 11.45 7.03 -9.10
N ALA A 40 12.35 6.31 -9.78
CA ALA A 40 12.49 4.87 -9.61
C ALA A 40 12.84 4.48 -8.16
N LEU A 41 13.73 5.22 -7.50
CA LEU A 41 14.07 5.01 -6.08
C LEU A 41 12.87 5.31 -5.17
N GLN A 42 12.18 6.43 -5.39
CA GLN A 42 11.02 6.84 -4.60
C GLN A 42 9.92 5.77 -4.64
N GLU A 43 9.59 5.29 -5.84
CA GLU A 43 8.56 4.26 -6.02
C GLU A 43 9.00 2.93 -5.44
N SER A 44 10.23 2.49 -5.70
CA SER A 44 10.79 1.27 -5.13
C SER A 44 10.72 1.27 -3.60
N PHE A 45 11.09 2.39 -2.96
CA PHE A 45 11.04 2.51 -1.50
C PHE A 45 9.61 2.45 -0.96
N THR A 46 8.69 3.16 -1.62
CA THR A 46 7.27 3.15 -1.27
C THR A 46 6.67 1.75 -1.36
N ILE A 47 7.00 1.01 -2.41
CA ILE A 47 6.53 -0.37 -2.62
C ILE A 47 7.15 -1.29 -1.57
N LEU A 48 8.46 -1.24 -1.34
CA LEU A 48 9.13 -2.08 -0.36
C LEU A 48 8.55 -1.91 1.04
N LEU A 49 8.26 -0.67 1.45
CA LEU A 49 7.60 -0.40 2.73
C LEU A 49 6.16 -0.95 2.77
N SER A 50 5.42 -0.84 1.68
CA SER A 50 4.08 -1.43 1.57
C SER A 50 4.10 -2.96 1.66
N LEU A 51 5.06 -3.59 0.98
CA LEU A 51 5.28 -5.04 1.05
C LEU A 51 5.74 -5.49 2.44
N ALA A 52 6.59 -4.70 3.11
CA ALA A 52 6.97 -4.95 4.49
C ALA A 52 5.76 -4.89 5.44
N ALA A 53 4.85 -3.93 5.25
CA ALA A 53 3.61 -3.86 6.02
C ALA A 53 2.74 -5.10 5.83
N VAL A 54 2.55 -5.54 4.57
CA VAL A 54 1.82 -6.77 4.23
C VAL A 54 2.51 -7.98 4.88
N TRP A 55 3.84 -8.06 4.83
CA TRP A 55 4.61 -9.14 5.45
C TRP A 55 4.44 -9.19 6.97
N PHE A 56 4.46 -8.05 7.67
CA PHE A 56 4.24 -8.01 9.12
C PHE A 56 2.83 -8.49 9.50
N LEU A 57 1.81 -8.08 8.74
CA LEU A 57 0.44 -8.55 8.96
C LEU A 57 0.33 -10.06 8.72
N PHE A 58 0.99 -10.55 7.69
CA PHE A 58 1.00 -11.97 7.37
C PHE A 58 1.71 -12.80 8.46
N LYS A 59 2.88 -12.36 8.94
CA LYS A 59 3.64 -13.02 10.01
C LYS A 59 2.83 -13.15 11.30
N GLU A 60 2.02 -12.15 11.61
CA GLU A 60 1.12 -12.11 12.78
C GLU A 60 -0.23 -12.80 12.53
N LYS A 61 -0.38 -13.49 11.38
CA LYS A 61 -1.58 -14.24 10.97
C LYS A 61 -2.82 -13.36 10.75
N HIS A 62 -2.64 -12.06 10.50
CA HIS A 62 -3.70 -11.14 10.08
C HIS A 62 -3.90 -11.20 8.56
N TYR A 63 -4.24 -12.39 8.05
CA TYR A 63 -4.27 -12.68 6.62
C TYR A 63 -5.28 -11.83 5.85
N PHE A 64 -6.47 -11.62 6.39
CA PHE A 64 -7.47 -10.75 5.76
C PHE A 64 -6.93 -9.34 5.54
N ALA A 65 -6.26 -8.76 6.54
CA ALA A 65 -5.69 -7.42 6.46
C ALA A 65 -4.59 -7.34 5.42
N ALA A 66 -3.71 -8.35 5.37
CA ALA A 66 -2.66 -8.47 4.36
C ALA A 66 -3.25 -8.52 2.94
N TYR A 67 -4.30 -9.33 2.72
CA TYR A 67 -4.98 -9.43 1.43
C TYR A 67 -5.69 -8.13 1.05
N ALA A 68 -6.40 -7.51 2.00
CA ALA A 68 -7.13 -6.26 1.77
C ALA A 68 -6.18 -5.12 1.41
N ILE A 69 -5.06 -4.97 2.13
CA ILE A 69 -4.08 -3.90 1.87
C ILE A 69 -3.40 -4.12 0.53
N LEU A 70 -2.98 -5.35 0.20
CA LEU A 70 -2.36 -5.65 -1.09
C LEU A 70 -3.36 -5.44 -2.24
N PHE A 71 -4.61 -5.85 -2.05
CA PHE A 71 -5.69 -5.62 -3.01
C PHE A 71 -5.89 -4.13 -3.27
N LEU A 72 -6.08 -3.36 -2.21
CA LEU A 72 -6.33 -1.92 -2.30
C LEU A 72 -5.13 -1.20 -2.93
N LEU A 73 -3.92 -1.38 -2.40
CA LEU A 73 -2.77 -0.58 -2.83
C LEU A 73 -2.33 -0.82 -4.28
N VAL A 74 -2.46 -2.05 -4.78
CA VAL A 74 -1.85 -2.45 -6.07
C VAL A 74 -2.90 -2.98 -7.05
N TYR A 75 -3.75 -3.89 -6.61
CA TYR A 75 -4.56 -4.69 -7.53
C TYR A 75 -5.90 -4.05 -7.90
N ALA A 76 -6.40 -3.11 -7.08
CA ALA A 76 -7.65 -2.39 -7.35
C ALA A 76 -7.53 -1.50 -8.60
N SER A 77 -6.40 -0.80 -8.77
CA SER A 77 -6.13 0.01 -9.96
C SER A 77 -5.93 -0.85 -11.21
N GLY A 78 -5.26 -2.00 -11.09
CA GLY A 78 -5.10 -2.96 -12.17
C GLY A 78 -6.43 -3.56 -12.63
N LEU A 79 -7.31 -3.92 -11.68
CA LEU A 79 -8.66 -4.40 -11.98
C LEU A 79 -9.50 -3.31 -12.68
N TYR A 80 -9.46 -2.08 -12.17
CA TYR A 80 -10.14 -0.95 -12.82
C TYR A 80 -9.62 -0.73 -14.24
N SER A 81 -8.31 -0.74 -14.44
CA SER A 81 -7.68 -0.54 -15.77
C SER A 81 -8.06 -1.64 -16.75
N PHE A 82 -8.13 -2.90 -16.28
CA PHE A 82 -8.61 -4.02 -17.08
C PHE A 82 -10.08 -3.88 -17.46
N ILE A 83 -10.95 -3.54 -16.51
CA ILE A 83 -12.38 -3.32 -16.75
C ILE A 83 -12.58 -2.15 -17.72
N ALA A 84 -11.91 -1.03 -17.47
CA ALA A 84 -11.97 0.15 -18.33
C ALA A 84 -11.53 -0.19 -19.76
N TRP A 85 -10.41 -0.92 -19.91
CA TRP A 85 -9.96 -1.41 -21.21
C TRP A 85 -11.01 -2.32 -21.87
N PHE A 86 -11.53 -3.33 -21.15
CA PHE A 86 -12.51 -4.28 -21.66
C PHE A 86 -13.78 -3.58 -22.19
N PHE A 87 -14.26 -2.56 -21.47
CA PHE A 87 -15.43 -1.77 -21.86
C PHE A 87 -15.13 -0.57 -22.77
N SER A 88 -13.87 -0.31 -23.10
CA SER A 88 -13.47 0.81 -23.97
C SER A 88 -13.57 0.53 -25.47
N LEU A 89 -14.19 -0.58 -25.84
CA LEU A 89 -14.52 -0.91 -27.22
C LEU A 89 -15.42 0.19 -27.79
N ASN A 90 -14.82 1.06 -28.59
CA ASN A 90 -15.58 2.01 -29.38
C ASN A 90 -16.09 1.27 -30.63
N PHE A 91 -17.35 0.84 -30.57
CA PHE A 91 -18.03 0.15 -31.67
C PHE A 91 -18.02 0.97 -32.97
N SER A 92 -17.85 2.29 -32.92
CA SER A 92 -17.87 3.16 -34.09
C SER A 92 -16.52 3.30 -34.81
N SER A 93 -15.38 3.02 -34.17
CA SER A 93 -14.05 3.27 -34.76
C SER A 93 -13.14 2.06 -34.85
N SER A 94 -13.60 0.87 -34.43
CA SER A 94 -12.78 -0.37 -34.35
C SER A 94 -11.46 -0.21 -33.58
N ARG A 95 -11.35 0.84 -32.75
CA ARG A 95 -10.18 1.17 -31.95
C ARG A 95 -10.58 1.23 -30.48
N PHE A 96 -9.72 0.69 -29.62
CA PHE A 96 -9.85 0.84 -28.19
C PHE A 96 -9.50 2.28 -27.79
N LEU A 97 -10.25 2.85 -26.84
CA LEU A 97 -9.92 4.17 -26.28
C LEU A 97 -8.70 4.10 -25.33
N PHE A 98 -8.35 2.91 -24.83
CA PHE A 98 -7.19 2.67 -23.97
C PHE A 98 -6.21 1.68 -24.59
N ASN A 99 -4.91 1.97 -24.47
CA ASN A 99 -3.85 1.05 -24.89
C ASN A 99 -3.81 -0.18 -23.97
N PHE A 100 -3.76 -1.37 -24.57
CA PHE A 100 -3.66 -2.63 -23.85
C PHE A 100 -2.23 -2.88 -23.37
N SER A 101 -2.03 -2.93 -22.05
CA SER A 101 -0.82 -3.47 -21.45
C SER A 101 -1.03 -4.94 -21.09
N TRP A 102 -0.09 -5.80 -21.48
CA TRP A 102 -0.11 -7.22 -21.13
C TRP A 102 -0.08 -7.49 -19.62
N PHE A 103 0.26 -6.50 -18.79
CA PHE A 103 0.19 -6.61 -17.34
C PHE A 103 -1.24 -6.56 -16.79
N TYR A 104 -2.18 -5.90 -17.46
CA TYR A 104 -3.54 -5.71 -16.93
C TYR A 104 -4.30 -7.03 -16.69
N PRO A 105 -4.26 -8.05 -17.58
CA PRO A 105 -4.86 -9.35 -17.30
C PRO A 105 -4.26 -10.04 -16.07
N PHE A 106 -2.93 -10.01 -15.88
CA PHE A 106 -2.29 -10.64 -14.71
C PHE A 106 -2.66 -9.94 -13.41
N LEU A 107 -2.74 -8.61 -13.42
CA LEU A 107 -3.24 -7.84 -12.28
C LEU A 107 -4.71 -8.15 -12.01
N ALA A 108 -5.56 -8.24 -13.03
CA ALA A 108 -6.96 -8.60 -12.85
C ALA A 108 -7.13 -10.00 -12.22
N LEU A 109 -6.35 -10.99 -12.67
CA LEU A 109 -6.36 -12.33 -12.09
C LEU A 109 -5.90 -12.32 -10.62
N GLY A 110 -4.83 -11.58 -10.31
CA GLY A 110 -4.37 -11.39 -8.93
C GLY A 110 -5.43 -10.71 -8.05
N ALA A 111 -6.13 -9.71 -8.58
CA ALA A 111 -7.20 -9.00 -7.89
C ALA A 111 -8.38 -9.93 -7.56
N ILE A 112 -8.84 -10.72 -8.55
CA ILE A 112 -9.90 -11.70 -8.37
C ILE A 112 -9.49 -12.76 -7.34
N TYR A 113 -8.26 -13.24 -7.41
CA TYR A 113 -7.73 -14.21 -6.45
C TYR A 113 -7.72 -13.66 -5.01
N LEU A 114 -7.25 -12.43 -4.81
CA LEU A 114 -7.27 -11.77 -3.50
C LEU A 114 -8.70 -11.57 -2.98
N LEU A 115 -9.64 -11.19 -3.84
CA LEU A 115 -11.06 -11.09 -3.49
C LEU A 115 -11.62 -12.43 -3.02
N LEU A 116 -11.34 -13.52 -3.73
CA LEU A 116 -11.77 -14.87 -3.34
C LEU A 116 -11.19 -15.27 -1.98
N LEU A 117 -9.92 -14.95 -1.70
CA LEU A 117 -9.32 -15.20 -0.39
C LEU A 117 -9.96 -14.36 0.72
N MET A 118 -10.24 -13.07 0.47
CA MET A 118 -10.93 -12.21 1.42
C MET A 118 -12.33 -12.74 1.73
N ILE A 119 -13.11 -13.12 0.72
CA ILE A 119 -14.44 -13.73 0.88
C ILE A 119 -14.34 -15.05 1.66
N SER A 120 -13.38 -15.90 1.31
CA SER A 120 -13.14 -17.17 2.02
C SER A 120 -12.85 -16.95 3.51
N TYR A 121 -12.07 -15.92 3.85
CA TYR A 121 -11.80 -15.55 5.24
C TYR A 121 -13.03 -15.01 5.96
N LEU A 122 -13.84 -14.16 5.31
CA LEU A 122 -15.08 -13.65 5.90
C LEU A 122 -16.10 -14.75 6.18
N LEU A 123 -16.18 -15.78 5.32
CA LEU A 123 -17.08 -16.91 5.50
C LEU A 123 -16.60 -17.91 6.55
N ASN A 124 -15.28 -18.10 6.70
CA ASN A 124 -14.70 -19.13 7.58
C ASN A 124 -14.26 -18.65 8.96
N SER A 125 -14.02 -17.35 9.13
CA SER A 125 -13.53 -16.78 10.39
C SER A 125 -14.53 -15.81 10.98
N ARG A 126 -14.74 -15.88 12.31
CA ARG A 126 -15.40 -14.80 13.05
C ARG A 126 -14.44 -13.62 13.00
N PHE A 127 -14.69 -12.71 12.06
CA PHE A 127 -13.96 -11.47 11.93
C PHE A 127 -14.08 -10.67 13.23
N HIS A 128 -12.97 -10.44 13.94
CA HIS A 128 -12.96 -9.62 15.16
C HIS A 128 -12.24 -8.32 14.87
N PHE A 129 -12.99 -7.22 14.91
CA PHE A 129 -12.43 -5.87 14.91
C PHE A 129 -11.85 -5.59 16.29
N ASN A 130 -10.57 -5.22 16.36
CA ASN A 130 -9.98 -4.78 17.61
C ASN A 130 -9.90 -3.24 17.64
N SER A 131 -10.98 -2.60 18.10
CA SER A 131 -11.09 -1.13 18.18
C SER A 131 -10.18 -0.50 19.25
N GLN A 132 -9.54 -1.29 20.11
CA GLN A 132 -8.75 -0.78 21.24
C GLN A 132 -7.42 -0.12 20.82
N ASN A 133 -6.98 -0.35 19.57
CA ASN A 133 -5.71 0.18 19.06
C ASN A 133 -5.81 1.59 18.46
N PHE A 134 -7.02 2.14 18.29
CA PHE A 134 -7.22 3.45 17.68
C PHE A 134 -7.23 4.55 18.73
N LYS A 135 -6.07 5.16 18.99
CA LYS A 135 -5.94 6.39 19.79
C LYS A 135 -5.51 7.52 18.87
N LEU A 136 -6.18 8.66 18.92
CA LEU A 136 -5.78 9.88 18.20
C LEU A 136 -4.44 10.39 18.76
N THR A 137 -3.34 9.88 18.22
CA THR A 137 -1.99 10.34 18.55
C THR A 137 -1.61 11.55 17.68
N PRO A 138 -0.64 12.37 18.11
CA PRO A 138 -0.09 13.45 17.30
C PRO A 138 0.34 12.97 15.90
N LEU A 139 0.84 11.74 15.81
CA LEU A 139 1.20 11.11 14.53
C LEU A 139 0.00 10.96 13.59
N ILE A 140 -1.12 10.40 14.06
CA ILE A 140 -2.31 10.21 13.21
C ILE A 140 -2.85 11.55 12.72
N ILE A 141 -2.86 12.57 13.57
CA ILE A 141 -3.31 13.91 13.22
C ILE A 141 -2.37 14.52 12.18
N ALA A 142 -1.07 14.56 12.45
CA ALA A 142 -0.08 15.15 11.55
C ALA A 142 -0.03 14.43 10.19
N PHE A 143 -0.10 13.10 10.20
CA PHE A 143 -0.18 12.30 8.97
C PHE A 143 -1.44 12.60 8.17
N SER A 144 -2.61 12.68 8.83
CA SER A 144 -3.87 12.99 8.15
C SER A 144 -3.83 14.38 7.50
N VAL A 145 -3.29 15.38 8.20
CA VAL A 145 -3.10 16.74 7.66
C VAL A 145 -2.14 16.70 6.46
N LEU A 146 -1.02 15.99 6.57
CA LEU A 146 -0.07 15.84 5.46
C LEU A 146 -0.74 15.23 4.22
N MET A 147 -1.46 14.12 4.39
CA MET A 147 -2.13 13.43 3.28
C MET A 147 -3.23 14.29 2.66
N PHE A 148 -4.02 15.01 3.48
CA PHE A 148 -5.05 15.91 2.99
C PHE A 148 -4.48 17.06 2.16
N LEU A 149 -3.32 17.62 2.56
CA LEU A 149 -2.69 18.70 1.81
C LEU A 149 -1.93 18.22 0.57
N THR A 150 -1.53 16.94 0.53
CA THR A 150 -0.73 16.37 -0.57
C THR A 150 -1.59 15.73 -1.66
N HIS A 151 -2.77 15.24 -1.31
CA HIS A 151 -3.62 14.43 -2.19
C HIS A 151 -5.03 15.00 -2.33
N ASN A 152 -5.70 14.63 -3.42
CA ASN A 152 -7.13 14.92 -3.56
C ASN A 152 -7.96 14.11 -2.53
N ILE A 153 -9.22 14.52 -2.34
CA ILE A 153 -10.10 13.91 -1.34
C ILE A 153 -10.31 12.41 -1.52
N VAL A 154 -10.37 11.93 -2.78
CA VAL A 154 -10.60 10.51 -3.09
C VAL A 154 -9.40 9.67 -2.67
N THR A 155 -8.19 10.11 -3.04
CA THR A 155 -6.94 9.46 -2.64
C THR A 155 -6.73 9.55 -1.13
N PHE A 156 -7.09 10.66 -0.49
CA PHE A 156 -7.05 10.79 0.97
C PHE A 156 -7.96 9.76 1.67
N ILE A 157 -9.22 9.65 1.25
CA ILE A 157 -10.16 8.66 1.80
C ILE A 157 -9.61 7.25 1.62
N PHE A 158 -9.05 6.96 0.44
CA PHE A 158 -8.45 5.67 0.15
C PHE A 158 -7.29 5.34 1.10
N ILE A 159 -6.36 6.28 1.29
CA ILE A 159 -5.24 6.15 2.22
C ILE A 159 -5.77 5.95 3.65
N ALA A 160 -6.78 6.71 4.06
CA ALA A 160 -7.38 6.59 5.38
C ALA A 160 -7.99 5.20 5.62
N VAL A 161 -8.66 4.60 4.62
CA VAL A 161 -9.19 3.23 4.71
C VAL A 161 -8.07 2.20 4.87
N VAL A 162 -7.02 2.31 4.05
CA VAL A 162 -5.86 1.39 4.11
C VAL A 162 -5.16 1.47 5.47
N GLU A 163 -4.91 2.69 5.95
CA GLU A 163 -4.29 2.92 7.27
C GLU A 163 -5.19 2.45 8.41
N PHE A 164 -6.50 2.68 8.30
CA PHE A 164 -7.46 2.21 9.29
C PHE A 164 -7.45 0.68 9.38
N ILE A 165 -7.39 -0.03 8.25
CA ILE A 165 -7.24 -1.49 8.26
C ILE A 165 -5.92 -1.84 8.96
N ALA A 166 -4.79 -1.28 8.51
CA ALA A 166 -3.47 -1.63 9.04
C ALA A 166 -3.33 -1.40 10.54
N ILE A 167 -3.77 -0.24 11.06
CA ILE A 167 -3.60 0.15 12.46
C ILE A 167 -4.45 -0.72 13.41
N ASN A 168 -5.64 -1.17 12.97
CA ASN A 168 -6.50 -2.03 13.79
C ASN A 168 -5.87 -3.42 14.00
N TYR A 169 -5.12 -3.94 13.02
CA TYR A 169 -4.49 -5.26 13.11
C TYR A 169 -3.07 -5.21 13.67
N LYS A 170 -2.21 -4.35 13.11
CA LYS A 170 -0.82 -4.23 13.53
C LYS A 170 -0.34 -2.79 13.34
N LYS A 171 -0.17 -2.07 14.46
CA LYS A 171 0.38 -0.72 14.47
C LYS A 171 1.66 -0.59 13.65
N LEU A 172 2.56 -1.57 13.74
CA LEU A 172 3.80 -1.56 12.97
C LEU A 172 3.55 -1.54 11.45
N ALA A 173 2.57 -2.30 10.94
CA ALA A 173 2.24 -2.30 9.52
C ALA A 173 1.74 -0.92 9.05
N SER A 174 0.92 -0.26 9.86
CA SER A 174 0.50 1.13 9.61
C SER A 174 1.68 2.09 9.57
N LEU A 175 2.64 1.97 10.50
CA LEU A 175 3.85 2.82 10.49
C LEU A 175 4.67 2.66 9.20
N PHE A 176 4.81 1.44 8.67
CA PHE A 176 5.47 1.21 7.38
C PHE A 176 4.72 1.87 6.21
N LEU A 177 3.38 1.78 6.20
CA LEU A 177 2.56 2.40 5.17
C LEU A 177 2.60 3.93 5.23
N MET A 178 2.47 4.50 6.43
CA MET A 178 2.59 5.94 6.68
C MET A 178 3.96 6.45 6.24
N LEU A 179 5.02 5.69 6.51
CA LEU A 179 6.38 6.04 6.10
C LEU A 179 6.51 6.07 4.58
N GLY A 180 5.97 5.04 3.90
CA GLY A 180 5.99 4.95 2.44
C GLY A 180 5.33 6.16 1.78
N LYS A 181 4.19 6.63 2.31
CA LYS A 181 3.51 7.82 1.78
C LYS A 181 4.18 9.13 2.16
N SER A 182 4.75 9.22 3.36
CA SER A 182 5.37 10.46 3.84
C SER A 182 6.70 10.79 3.15
N ILE A 183 7.45 9.77 2.72
CA ILE A 183 8.76 9.93 2.06
C ILE A 183 8.63 10.50 0.64
N VAL A 184 7.48 10.37 0.00
CA VAL A 184 7.23 10.91 -1.35
C VAL A 184 7.48 12.42 -1.41
N VAL A 185 7.08 13.17 -0.37
CA VAL A 185 7.23 14.64 -0.33
C VAL A 185 8.71 15.08 -0.35
N PRO A 186 9.59 14.63 0.57
CA PRO A 186 11.00 15.00 0.53
C PRO A 186 11.72 14.51 -0.74
N PHE A 187 11.36 13.33 -1.28
CA PHE A 187 11.92 12.88 -2.57
C PHE A 187 11.51 13.77 -3.73
N THR A 188 10.28 14.28 -3.73
CA THR A 188 9.80 15.24 -4.73
C THR A 188 10.61 16.53 -4.67
N LEU A 189 10.90 17.05 -3.46
CA LEU A 189 11.78 18.21 -3.30
C LEU A 189 13.19 17.92 -3.80
N LEU A 190 13.78 16.77 -3.46
CA LEU A 190 15.10 16.37 -3.94
C LEU A 190 15.17 16.30 -5.47
N ARG A 191 14.13 15.77 -6.13
CA ARG A 191 14.04 15.74 -7.59
C ARG A 191 14.08 17.16 -8.17
N LEU A 192 13.34 18.10 -7.59
CA LEU A 192 13.33 19.50 -8.03
C LEU A 192 14.68 20.19 -7.79
N ILE A 193 15.38 19.85 -6.71
CA ILE A 193 16.74 20.31 -6.41
C ILE A 193 17.74 19.83 -7.47
N VAL A 194 17.76 18.52 -7.73
CA VAL A 194 18.70 17.91 -8.68
C VAL A 194 18.45 18.40 -10.11
N ASN A 195 17.19 18.63 -10.47
CA ASN A 195 16.83 19.09 -11.81
C ASN A 195 16.96 20.62 -11.98
N GLY A 196 17.51 21.35 -11.00
CA GLY A 196 17.73 22.79 -11.09
C GLY A 196 16.46 23.66 -10.99
N ASN A 197 15.32 23.06 -10.65
CA ASN A 197 14.00 23.70 -10.59
C ASN A 197 13.68 24.27 -9.19
N ILE A 198 14.69 24.54 -8.34
CA ILE A 198 14.49 25.12 -7.01
C ILE A 198 13.81 26.49 -7.09
N LYS A 199 14.17 27.30 -8.08
CA LYS A 199 13.64 28.66 -8.24
C LYS A 199 12.13 28.68 -8.53
N THR A 200 11.56 27.55 -8.96
CA THR A 200 10.12 27.39 -9.22
C THR A 200 9.38 26.74 -8.04
N THR A 201 10.05 26.48 -6.92
CA THR A 201 9.39 25.91 -5.72
C THR A 201 8.60 26.97 -4.98
N THR A 202 7.37 26.63 -4.58
CA THR A 202 6.52 27.53 -3.79
C THR A 202 6.81 27.37 -2.30
N THR A 203 6.53 28.42 -1.51
CA THR A 203 6.61 28.36 -0.03
C THR A 203 5.75 27.21 0.54
N GLY A 204 4.65 26.87 -0.12
CA GLY A 204 3.80 25.74 0.24
C GLY A 204 4.52 24.39 0.19
N LEU A 205 5.37 24.15 -0.82
CA LEU A 205 6.15 22.91 -0.91
C LEU A 205 7.17 22.78 0.23
N TRP A 206 7.79 23.89 0.64
CA TRP A 206 8.71 23.92 1.78
C TRP A 206 7.99 23.59 3.09
N LEU A 207 6.82 24.19 3.33
CA LEU A 207 5.99 23.88 4.50
C LEU A 207 5.54 22.42 4.53
N LEU A 208 5.10 21.89 3.37
CA LEU A 208 4.75 20.49 3.22
C LEU A 208 5.93 19.56 3.51
N THR A 209 7.12 19.94 3.04
CA THR A 209 8.34 19.15 3.29
C THR A 209 8.71 19.14 4.77
N PHE A 210 8.59 20.28 5.45
CA PHE A 210 8.84 20.36 6.89
C PHE A 210 7.83 19.51 7.69
N LEU A 211 6.55 19.57 7.32
CA LEU A 211 5.51 18.70 7.89
C LEU A 211 5.80 17.23 7.62
N ALA A 212 6.25 16.87 6.42
CA ALA A 212 6.62 15.49 6.08
C ALA A 212 7.79 14.99 6.94
N PHE A 213 8.85 15.81 7.12
CA PHE A 213 9.94 15.45 8.02
C PHE A 213 9.49 15.29 9.47
N TYR A 214 8.58 16.14 9.96
CA TYR A 214 8.00 16.01 11.29
C TYR A 214 7.19 14.70 11.43
N VAL A 215 6.37 14.35 10.44
CA VAL A 215 5.63 13.07 10.42
C VAL A 215 6.60 11.89 10.40
N ILE A 216 7.63 11.91 9.56
CA ILE A 216 8.66 10.87 9.50
C ILE A 216 9.36 10.72 10.86
N PHE A 217 9.70 11.83 11.52
CA PHE A 217 10.29 11.82 12.85
C PHE A 217 9.38 11.10 13.87
N LEU A 218 8.08 11.44 13.89
CA LEU A 218 7.11 10.78 14.77
C LEU A 218 6.98 9.28 14.48
N ILE A 219 6.97 8.88 13.20
CA ILE A 219 6.95 7.47 12.79
C ILE A 219 8.18 6.74 13.33
N VAL A 220 9.37 7.29 13.11
CA VAL A 220 10.63 6.69 13.57
C VAL A 220 10.66 6.55 15.09
N GLN A 221 10.20 7.57 15.83
CA GLN A 221 10.11 7.52 17.29
C GLN A 221 9.20 6.36 17.75
N GLU A 222 8.02 6.21 17.14
CA GLU A 222 7.13 5.09 17.48
C GLU A 222 7.70 3.73 17.09
N MET A 223 8.37 3.63 15.94
CA MET A 223 9.06 2.40 15.52
C MET A 223 10.15 2.01 16.52
N ILE A 224 10.97 2.95 16.98
CA ILE A 224 12.02 2.69 17.98
C ILE A 224 11.42 2.14 19.26
N VAL A 225 10.29 2.69 19.74
CA VAL A 225 9.61 2.19 20.94
C VAL A 225 9.13 0.75 20.76
N ILE A 226 8.64 0.39 19.57
CA ILE A 226 8.18 -0.97 19.26
C ILE A 226 9.36 -1.95 19.13
N PHE A 227 10.49 -1.53 18.56
CA PHE A 227 11.67 -2.37 18.33
C PHE A 227 12.63 -2.43 19.51
N LYS A 228 12.51 -1.52 20.49
CA LYS A 228 13.34 -1.57 21.69
C LYS A 228 13.13 -2.92 22.37
N PRO A 229 14.17 -3.76 22.53
CA PRO A 229 14.02 -5.03 23.21
C PRO A 229 13.42 -4.75 24.60
N GLN A 230 12.39 -5.51 24.96
CA GLN A 230 11.92 -5.56 26.34
C GLN A 230 13.05 -6.23 27.14
N ILE A 231 14.04 -5.45 27.55
CA ILE A 231 15.02 -5.85 28.54
C ILE A 231 14.25 -5.90 29.85
N ASN A 232 13.68 -7.08 30.12
CA ASN A 232 13.31 -7.51 31.46
C ASN A 232 14.51 -8.23 32.05
#